data_AF-A0A9X9LVV5-F1
#
_entry.id   AF-A0A9X9LVV5-F1
#
_cell.length_a   1.000
_cell.length_b   1.000
_cell.length_c   1.000
_cell.angle_alpha   90.00
_cell.angle_beta   90.00
_cell.angle_gamma   90.00
#
_symmetry.space_group_name_H-M   'P 1'
#
loop_
_entity.id
_entity.type
_entity.pdbx_description
1 polymer ?
#
loop_
_entity_poly.entity_id
_entity_poly.type
_entity_poly.pdbx_seq_one_letter_code
_entity_poly.pdbx_strand_id
1 'polypeptide(L)'
;VNKKEDIVGVATFYNRKDGKPFDEYDEHITETLTQFLGWSLLNTDTYDKMNKLENRKDIAQEMLMSQTKATPDEIKSILKIKEKLNTDVIEDCEEKQLITILKEDLPDPQAVELYEFRFSDLPITEHELIKCGLRLFFEINVVEKFKVPVEVLTRWMYTVRKGYRSITYHNWRHGFNVGQTMFTLLMTGRLKKYYTDLEAFAMLAAAFCHDIDHRGTNNLYQMKSTSPLAKLHGSSILERHHLEYSKTLLQDESLNIFQNLNKRQFETVIHLFEVAIIATDLALYFKSTMWTSDGKWEHEI
;
A
#
# COMPACT_ATOMS: atom_id res chain seq x y z
N VAL A 1 -9.48 -33.52 28.96
CA VAL A 1 -10.59 -32.58 29.28
C VAL A 1 -10.16 -31.18 28.84
N ASN A 2 -10.98 -30.51 28.01
CA ASN A 2 -10.73 -29.11 27.60
C ASN A 2 -10.93 -28.19 28.82
N LYS A 3 -10.28 -27.01 28.87
CA LYS A 3 -10.54 -25.99 29.92
C LYS A 3 -12.01 -25.55 30.04
N LYS A 4 -12.83 -25.86 29.03
CA LYS A 4 -14.28 -25.59 28.97
C LYS A 4 -15.16 -26.79 29.34
N GLU A 5 -14.59 -27.95 29.69
CA GLU A 5 -15.32 -29.21 29.97
C GLU A 5 -16.25 -29.71 28.84
N ASP A 6 -16.22 -29.10 27.66
CA ASP A 6 -16.99 -29.52 26.49
C ASP A 6 -16.48 -30.86 25.93
N ILE A 7 -17.42 -31.78 25.65
CA ILE A 7 -17.14 -33.07 25.01
C ILE A 7 -16.97 -32.85 23.50
N VAL A 8 -15.77 -33.11 22.98
CA VAL A 8 -15.41 -32.91 21.56
C VAL A 8 -15.53 -34.22 20.75
N GLY A 9 -15.52 -35.37 21.42
CA GLY A 9 -15.62 -36.68 20.80
C GLY A 9 -15.60 -37.79 21.85
N VAL A 10 -15.95 -39.01 21.42
CA VAL A 10 -15.96 -40.21 22.26
C VAL A 10 -15.17 -41.29 21.54
N ALA A 11 -14.28 -41.97 22.27
CA ALA A 11 -13.54 -43.13 21.78
C ALA A 11 -14.03 -44.39 22.51
N THR A 12 -14.18 -45.49 21.78
CA THR A 12 -14.58 -46.79 22.35
C THR A 12 -13.65 -47.87 21.82
N PHE A 13 -13.12 -48.68 22.73
CA PHE A 13 -12.19 -49.76 22.43
C PHE A 13 -12.90 -51.10 22.56
N TYR A 14 -12.73 -51.98 21.56
CA TYR A 14 -13.40 -53.29 21.52
C TYR A 14 -12.37 -54.41 21.45
N ASN A 15 -12.67 -55.52 22.14
CA ASN A 15 -11.98 -56.80 22.07
C ASN A 15 -10.45 -56.73 22.24
N ARG A 16 -9.97 -56.91 23.47
CA ARG A 16 -8.54 -57.05 23.77
C ARG A 16 -7.98 -58.30 23.07
N LYS A 17 -6.82 -58.16 22.41
CA LYS A 17 -6.25 -59.21 21.54
C LYS A 17 -5.90 -60.50 22.28
N ASP A 18 -5.58 -60.41 23.56
CA ASP A 18 -5.25 -61.56 24.42
C ASP A 18 -6.49 -62.26 25.02
N GLY A 19 -7.71 -61.81 24.67
CA GLY A 19 -8.97 -62.41 25.09
C GLY A 19 -9.35 -62.15 26.56
N LYS A 20 -8.56 -61.36 27.29
CA LYS A 20 -8.83 -60.96 28.67
C LYS A 20 -9.68 -59.68 28.72
N PRO A 21 -10.43 -59.43 29.82
CA PRO A 21 -11.10 -58.15 30.04
C PRO A 21 -10.08 -57.00 30.22
N PHE A 22 -10.51 -55.76 29.99
CA PHE A 22 -9.70 -54.57 30.28
C PHE A 22 -9.44 -54.42 31.78
N ASP A 23 -8.26 -53.92 32.13
CA ASP A 23 -7.84 -53.67 33.52
C ASP A 23 -7.56 -52.17 33.78
N GLU A 24 -7.27 -51.80 35.03
CA GLU A 24 -7.02 -50.39 35.43
C GLU A 24 -5.85 -49.76 34.66
N TYR A 25 -4.88 -50.56 34.23
CA TYR A 25 -3.74 -50.07 33.46
C TYR A 25 -4.16 -49.68 32.03
N ASP A 26 -5.01 -50.50 31.39
CA ASP A 26 -5.61 -50.18 30.10
C ASP A 26 -6.46 -48.89 30.17
N GLU A 27 -7.21 -48.71 31.26
CA GLU A 27 -8.00 -47.50 31.50
C GLU A 27 -7.10 -46.26 31.61
N HIS A 28 -6.02 -46.32 32.39
CA HIS A 28 -5.11 -45.19 32.59
C HIS A 28 -4.36 -44.79 31.30
N ILE A 29 -3.93 -45.75 30.49
CA ILE A 29 -3.32 -45.47 29.18
C ILE A 29 -4.33 -44.79 28.26
N THR A 30 -5.55 -45.31 28.20
CA THR A 30 -6.60 -44.79 27.34
C THR A 30 -7.01 -43.37 27.76
N GLU A 31 -7.09 -43.13 29.06
CA GLU A 31 -7.32 -41.79 29.60
C GLU A 31 -6.19 -40.82 29.20
N THR A 32 -4.94 -41.19 29.41
CA THR A 32 -3.78 -40.35 29.06
C THR A 32 -3.75 -40.02 27.56
N LEU A 33 -4.00 -41.03 26.71
CA LEU A 33 -4.07 -40.85 25.26
C LEU A 33 -5.20 -39.90 24.85
N THR A 34 -6.41 -40.11 25.37
CA THR A 34 -7.57 -39.29 25.02
C THR A 34 -7.43 -37.84 25.52
N GLN A 35 -6.79 -37.62 26.68
CA GLN A 35 -6.45 -36.29 27.16
C GLN A 35 -5.46 -35.58 26.22
N PHE A 36 -4.37 -36.26 25.84
CA PHE A 36 -3.36 -35.72 24.92
C PHE A 36 -3.95 -35.39 23.54
N LEU A 37 -4.74 -36.32 22.97
CA LEU A 37 -5.41 -36.10 21.69
C LEU A 37 -6.41 -34.94 21.76
N GLY A 38 -7.16 -34.81 22.85
CA GLY A 38 -8.10 -33.72 23.05
C GLY A 38 -7.44 -32.34 23.02
N TRP A 39 -6.28 -32.18 23.68
CA TRP A 39 -5.52 -30.92 23.64
C TRP A 39 -4.88 -30.66 22.27
N SER A 40 -4.34 -31.71 21.65
CA SER A 40 -3.67 -31.60 20.36
C SER A 40 -4.64 -31.22 19.25
N LEU A 41 -5.82 -31.85 19.21
CA LEU A 41 -6.85 -31.60 18.21
C LEU A 41 -7.40 -30.17 18.31
N LEU A 42 -7.63 -29.67 19.52
CA LEU A 42 -8.19 -28.32 19.73
C LEU A 42 -7.28 -27.22 19.18
N ASN A 43 -5.97 -27.36 19.39
CA ASN A 43 -5.00 -26.42 18.85
C ASN A 43 -4.99 -26.48 17.32
N THR A 44 -4.93 -27.68 16.73
CA THR A 44 -4.92 -27.85 15.27
C THR A 44 -6.18 -27.30 14.61
N ASP A 45 -7.37 -27.54 15.18
CA ASP A 45 -8.64 -26.99 14.67
C ASP A 45 -8.68 -25.46 14.75
N THR A 46 -8.11 -24.88 15.82
CA THR A 46 -8.00 -23.43 15.95
C THR A 46 -7.09 -22.83 14.88
N TYR A 47 -5.94 -23.45 14.60
CA TYR A 47 -5.04 -23.01 13.53
C TYR A 47 -5.67 -23.18 12.14
N ASP A 48 -6.40 -24.26 11.89
CA ASP A 48 -7.11 -24.44 10.61
C ASP A 48 -8.18 -23.35 10.40
N LYS A 49 -8.93 -23.00 11.46
CA LYS A 49 -9.87 -21.87 11.43
C LYS A 49 -9.17 -20.53 11.19
N MET A 50 -8.01 -20.31 11.79
CA MET A 50 -7.20 -19.11 11.57
C MET A 50 -6.76 -19.02 10.10
N ASN A 51 -6.25 -20.10 9.51
CA ASN A 51 -5.86 -20.14 8.10
C ASN A 51 -7.05 -19.85 7.17
N LYS A 52 -8.24 -20.38 7.48
CA LYS A 52 -9.46 -20.07 6.72
C LYS A 52 -9.84 -18.59 6.78
N LEU A 53 -9.60 -17.92 7.92
CA LEU A 53 -9.83 -16.48 8.05
C LEU A 53 -8.80 -15.67 7.26
N GLU A 54 -7.54 -16.09 7.25
CA GLU A 54 -6.48 -15.47 6.46
C GLU A 54 -6.77 -15.57 4.96
N ASN A 55 -7.14 -16.76 4.46
CA ASN A 55 -7.56 -16.95 3.07
C ASN A 55 -8.76 -16.06 2.68
N ARG A 56 -9.74 -15.88 3.59
CA ARG A 56 -10.88 -14.97 3.34
C ARG A 56 -10.45 -13.51 3.24
N LYS A 57 -9.49 -13.09 4.06
CA LYS A 57 -8.91 -11.75 4.01
C LYS A 57 -8.20 -11.53 2.67
N ASP A 58 -7.40 -12.48 2.23
CA ASP A 58 -6.64 -12.38 0.97
C ASP A 58 -7.58 -12.28 -0.25
N ILE A 59 -8.63 -13.11 -0.31
CA ILE A 59 -9.65 -13.03 -1.38
C ILE A 59 -10.36 -11.67 -1.35
N ALA A 60 -10.76 -11.18 -0.17
CA ALA A 60 -11.43 -9.89 -0.06
C ALA A 60 -10.53 -8.72 -0.49
N GLN A 61 -9.22 -8.81 -0.18
CA GLN A 61 -8.22 -7.84 -0.58
C GLN A 61 -8.01 -7.85 -2.11
N GLU A 62 -7.94 -9.02 -2.72
CA GLU A 62 -7.85 -9.18 -4.18
C GLU A 62 -9.06 -8.55 -4.89
N MET A 63 -10.27 -8.79 -4.38
CA MET A 63 -11.50 -8.18 -4.91
C MET A 63 -11.47 -6.65 -4.83
N LEU A 64 -11.01 -6.09 -3.71
CA LEU A 64 -10.88 -4.64 -3.54
C LEU A 64 -9.83 -4.04 -4.50
N MET A 65 -8.69 -4.72 -4.65
CA MET A 65 -7.64 -4.30 -5.58
C MET A 65 -8.15 -4.32 -7.02
N SER A 66 -8.88 -5.36 -7.43
CA SER A 66 -9.47 -5.45 -8.77
C SER A 66 -10.40 -4.27 -9.09
N GLN A 67 -11.20 -3.80 -8.13
CA GLN A 67 -12.09 -2.64 -8.33
C GLN A 67 -11.32 -1.32 -8.42
N THR A 68 -10.23 -1.20 -7.66
CA THR A 68 -9.45 0.05 -7.60
C THR A 68 -8.47 0.16 -8.76
N LYS A 69 -7.91 -0.97 -9.22
CA LYS A 69 -6.94 -1.04 -10.30
C LYS A 69 -7.49 -0.41 -11.57
N ALA A 70 -6.63 0.33 -12.27
CA ALA A 70 -6.96 0.96 -13.53
C ALA A 70 -7.23 -0.10 -14.61
N THR A 71 -8.33 0.06 -15.36
CA THR A 71 -8.69 -0.84 -16.45
C THR A 71 -7.82 -0.58 -17.69
N PRO A 72 -7.71 -1.54 -18.63
CA PRO A 72 -7.01 -1.30 -19.88
C PRO A 72 -7.55 -0.09 -20.67
N ASP A 73 -8.86 0.15 -20.63
CA ASP A 73 -9.48 1.29 -21.30
C ASP A 73 -9.12 2.63 -20.63
N GLU A 74 -9.03 2.66 -19.30
CA GLU A 74 -8.55 3.81 -18.54
C GLU A 74 -7.09 4.12 -18.90
N ILE A 75 -6.24 3.11 -19.07
CA ILE A 75 -4.85 3.28 -19.52
C ILE A 75 -4.81 3.83 -20.94
N LYS A 76 -5.59 3.25 -21.87
CA LYS A 76 -5.69 3.70 -23.27
C LYS A 76 -6.19 5.12 -23.43
N SER A 77 -6.99 5.62 -22.48
CA SER A 77 -7.46 7.01 -22.49
C SER A 77 -6.31 8.03 -22.29
N ILE A 78 -5.22 7.60 -21.66
CA ILE A 78 -4.01 8.41 -21.46
C ILE A 78 -2.94 8.04 -22.49
N LEU A 79 -2.63 6.75 -22.62
CA LEU A 79 -1.74 6.21 -23.64
C LEU A 79 -2.53 5.99 -24.92
N LYS A 80 -2.65 7.04 -25.74
CA LYS A 80 -3.40 7.07 -27.02
C LYS A 80 -2.73 6.25 -28.14
N ILE A 81 -2.41 5.00 -27.86
CA ILE A 81 -1.72 4.07 -28.77
C ILE A 81 -2.48 3.82 -30.06
N LYS A 82 -3.82 3.73 -29.98
CA LYS A 82 -4.68 3.48 -31.15
C LYS A 82 -4.61 4.63 -32.15
N GLU A 83 -4.66 5.87 -31.67
CA GLU A 83 -4.66 7.07 -32.50
C GLU A 83 -3.28 7.33 -33.13
N LYS A 84 -2.20 6.99 -32.41
CA LYS A 84 -0.82 7.35 -32.80
C LYS A 84 -0.07 6.22 -33.52
N LEU A 85 -0.33 4.97 -33.17
CA LEU A 85 0.38 3.79 -33.71
C LEU A 85 -0.51 2.85 -34.53
N ASN A 86 -1.82 3.09 -34.62
CA ASN A 86 -2.79 2.19 -35.25
C ASN A 86 -2.79 0.76 -34.67
N THR A 87 -2.33 0.59 -33.43
CA THR A 87 -2.26 -0.70 -32.73
C THR A 87 -3.09 -0.63 -31.45
N ASP A 88 -3.82 -1.71 -31.15
CA ASP A 88 -4.68 -1.82 -29.95
C ASP A 88 -4.02 -2.61 -28.80
N VAL A 89 -2.86 -3.23 -29.06
CA VAL A 89 -2.09 -4.09 -28.14
C VAL A 89 -0.85 -3.34 -27.65
N ILE A 90 -0.74 -3.12 -26.34
CA ILE A 90 0.40 -2.41 -25.73
C ILE A 90 1.68 -3.25 -25.76
N GLU A 91 1.55 -4.57 -25.59
CA GLU A 91 2.67 -5.52 -25.53
C GLU A 91 3.52 -5.57 -26.81
N ASP A 92 2.93 -5.20 -27.95
CA ASP A 92 3.62 -5.17 -29.25
C ASP A 92 4.43 -3.88 -29.47
N CYS A 93 4.33 -2.89 -28.59
CA CYS A 93 4.96 -1.58 -28.74
C CYS A 93 6.33 -1.52 -28.04
N GLU A 94 7.31 -0.91 -28.68
CA GLU A 94 8.59 -0.63 -28.02
C GLU A 94 8.43 0.47 -26.96
N GLU A 95 9.05 0.28 -25.79
CA GLU A 95 9.00 1.23 -24.66
C GLU A 95 9.40 2.67 -25.07
N LYS A 96 10.38 2.82 -25.97
CA LYS A 96 10.81 4.14 -26.47
C LYS A 96 9.71 4.87 -27.25
N GLN A 97 8.91 4.13 -28.01
CA GLN A 97 7.79 4.68 -28.76
C GLN A 97 6.69 5.12 -27.79
N LEU A 98 6.37 4.29 -26.79
CA LEU A 98 5.38 4.61 -25.76
C LEU A 98 5.77 5.86 -24.95
N ILE A 99 7.04 5.98 -24.55
CA ILE A 99 7.56 7.18 -23.88
C ILE A 99 7.35 8.43 -24.75
N THR A 100 7.67 8.34 -26.04
CA THR A 100 7.55 9.47 -26.97
C THR A 100 6.10 9.92 -27.10
N ILE A 101 5.18 8.98 -27.32
CA ILE A 101 3.74 9.25 -27.44
C ILE A 101 3.19 9.86 -26.16
N LEU A 102 3.54 9.29 -25.00
CA LEU A 102 3.07 9.82 -23.73
C LEU A 102 3.59 11.25 -23.53
N LYS A 103 4.89 11.49 -23.71
CA LYS A 103 5.50 12.82 -23.54
C LYS A 103 4.88 13.89 -24.45
N GLU A 104 4.43 13.53 -25.66
CA GLU A 104 3.73 14.42 -26.58
C GLU A 104 2.32 14.81 -26.10
N ASP A 105 1.57 13.90 -25.48
CA ASP A 105 0.20 14.18 -25.00
C ASP A 105 0.17 14.83 -23.61
N LEU A 106 1.23 14.67 -22.82
CA LEU A 106 1.32 15.25 -21.49
C LEU A 106 1.36 16.80 -21.55
N PRO A 107 0.71 17.51 -20.62
CA PRO A 107 0.68 18.98 -20.63
C PRO A 107 2.07 19.58 -20.47
N ASP A 108 2.29 20.76 -21.06
CA ASP A 108 3.51 21.53 -20.88
C ASP A 108 3.57 22.05 -19.43
N PRO A 109 4.59 21.67 -18.63
CA PRO A 109 4.67 22.04 -17.23
C PRO A 109 4.73 23.54 -16.96
N GLN A 110 5.21 24.36 -17.92
CA GLN A 110 5.20 25.81 -17.78
C GLN A 110 3.81 26.40 -18.00
N ALA A 111 3.09 25.91 -19.01
CA ALA A 111 1.75 26.38 -19.34
C ALA A 111 0.74 26.13 -18.22
N VAL A 112 0.86 25.00 -17.51
CA VAL A 112 0.03 24.66 -16.35
C VAL A 112 0.64 25.10 -15.01
N GLU A 113 1.77 25.83 -15.02
CA GLU A 113 2.45 26.37 -13.84
C GLU A 113 2.85 25.31 -12.78
N LEU A 114 3.22 24.09 -13.20
CA LEU A 114 3.56 22.98 -12.28
C LEU A 114 4.80 23.24 -11.42
N TYR A 115 5.69 24.14 -11.84
CA TYR A 115 6.88 24.56 -11.08
C TYR A 115 6.61 25.66 -10.06
N GLU A 116 5.41 26.24 -10.07
CA GLU A 116 5.06 27.39 -9.24
C GLU A 116 4.33 26.94 -7.97
N PHE A 117 4.63 27.59 -6.84
CA PHE A 117 3.89 27.36 -5.59
C PHE A 117 2.46 27.90 -5.64
N ARG A 118 2.15 28.78 -6.59
CA ARG A 118 0.82 29.37 -6.80
C ARG A 118 -0.09 28.52 -7.69
N PHE A 119 0.34 27.31 -8.07
CA PHE A 119 -0.44 26.37 -8.87
C PHE A 119 -1.86 26.21 -8.32
N SER A 120 -2.85 26.15 -9.20
CA SER A 120 -4.25 25.92 -8.83
C SER A 120 -4.83 24.75 -9.64
N ASP A 121 -5.33 23.74 -8.94
CA ASP A 121 -5.92 22.55 -9.54
C ASP A 121 -7.40 22.76 -9.91
N LEU A 122 -8.08 23.77 -9.36
CA LEU A 122 -9.51 24.04 -9.56
C LEU A 122 -9.97 24.08 -11.03
N PRO A 123 -9.25 24.74 -11.97
CA PRO A 123 -9.66 24.76 -13.38
C PRO A 123 -9.35 23.45 -14.12
N ILE A 124 -8.57 22.54 -13.51
CA ILE A 124 -8.09 21.30 -14.14
C ILE A 124 -8.99 20.14 -13.73
N THR A 125 -9.34 19.29 -14.69
CA THR A 125 -10.14 18.08 -14.41
C THR A 125 -9.28 17.02 -13.70
N GLU A 126 -9.91 16.11 -12.95
CA GLU A 126 -9.16 15.02 -12.28
C GLU A 126 -8.39 14.14 -13.26
N HIS A 127 -8.92 13.94 -14.47
CA HIS A 127 -8.25 13.19 -15.52
C HIS A 127 -6.99 13.91 -16.01
N GLU A 128 -7.04 15.23 -16.21
CA GLU A 128 -5.86 16.01 -16.60
C GLU A 128 -4.84 16.10 -15.45
N LEU A 129 -5.27 16.08 -14.18
CA LEU A 129 -4.34 15.99 -13.05
C LEU A 129 -3.54 14.66 -13.04
N ILE A 130 -4.11 13.56 -13.54
CA ILE A 130 -3.35 12.31 -13.73
C ILE A 130 -2.19 12.56 -14.71
N LYS A 131 -2.45 13.22 -15.84
CA LYS A 131 -1.41 13.58 -16.82
C LYS A 131 -0.38 14.54 -16.23
N CYS A 132 -0.80 15.57 -15.51
CA CYS A 132 0.13 16.43 -14.77
C CYS A 132 1.01 15.62 -13.82
N GLY A 133 0.44 14.64 -13.12
CA GLY A 133 1.18 13.77 -12.20
C GLY A 133 2.25 12.96 -12.92
N LEU A 134 1.89 12.35 -14.05
CA LEU A 134 2.85 11.64 -14.92
C LEU A 134 3.97 12.57 -15.40
N ARG A 135 3.65 13.81 -15.79
CA ARG A 135 4.63 14.83 -16.18
C ARG A 135 5.66 15.07 -15.08
N LEU A 136 5.27 15.10 -13.79
CA LEU A 136 6.21 15.30 -12.68
C LEU A 136 7.32 14.23 -12.64
N PHE A 137 6.98 12.95 -12.89
CA PHE A 137 7.97 11.86 -12.92
C PHE A 137 8.94 11.97 -14.11
N PHE A 138 8.48 12.52 -15.24
CA PHE A 138 9.37 12.84 -16.36
C PHE A 138 10.30 14.02 -16.02
N GLU A 139 9.79 15.07 -15.38
CA GLU A 139 10.57 16.26 -15.02
C GLU A 139 11.67 15.99 -13.98
N ILE A 140 11.46 15.02 -13.07
CA ILE A 140 12.53 14.56 -12.15
C ILE A 140 13.46 13.50 -12.79
N ASN A 141 13.26 13.18 -14.07
CA ASN A 141 14.06 12.25 -14.89
C ASN A 141 14.17 10.81 -14.35
N VAL A 142 13.17 10.33 -13.61
CA VAL A 142 13.23 8.99 -13.01
C VAL A 142 12.80 7.89 -13.99
N VAL A 143 11.92 8.23 -14.95
CA VAL A 143 11.43 7.29 -15.96
C VAL A 143 12.57 6.72 -16.79
N GLU A 144 13.41 7.59 -17.36
CA GLU A 144 14.56 7.17 -18.17
C GLU A 144 15.67 6.55 -17.31
N LYS A 145 15.97 7.16 -16.16
CA LYS A 145 17.08 6.72 -15.30
C LYS A 145 16.88 5.34 -14.71
N PHE A 146 15.67 5.06 -14.20
CA PHE A 146 15.34 3.79 -13.56
C PHE A 146 14.56 2.85 -14.50
N LYS A 147 14.40 3.23 -15.77
CA LYS A 147 13.70 2.45 -16.80
C LYS A 147 12.30 2.05 -16.36
N VAL A 148 11.54 2.99 -15.81
CA VAL A 148 10.18 2.73 -15.34
C VAL A 148 9.27 2.54 -16.56
N PRO A 149 8.59 1.39 -16.72
CA PRO A 149 7.68 1.19 -17.85
C PRO A 149 6.53 2.20 -17.79
N VAL A 150 6.28 2.92 -18.89
CA VAL A 150 5.28 4.01 -18.90
C VAL A 150 3.86 3.50 -18.75
N GLU A 151 3.57 2.29 -19.21
CA GLU A 151 2.29 1.62 -18.98
C GLU A 151 2.07 1.40 -17.47
N VAL A 152 3.09 0.92 -16.76
CA VAL A 152 3.02 0.66 -15.32
C VAL A 152 2.91 1.96 -14.54
N LEU A 153 3.66 3.00 -14.92
CA LEU A 153 3.54 4.33 -14.31
C LEU A 153 2.14 4.94 -14.52
N THR A 154 1.59 4.81 -15.73
CA THR A 154 0.25 5.28 -16.07
C THR A 154 -0.81 4.53 -15.26
N ARG A 155 -0.71 3.20 -15.23
CA ARG A 155 -1.61 2.33 -14.46
C ARG A 155 -1.54 2.64 -12.97
N TRP A 156 -0.34 2.83 -12.42
CA TRP A 156 -0.13 3.17 -11.02
C TRP A 156 -0.76 4.52 -10.67
N MET A 157 -0.48 5.59 -11.43
CA MET A 157 -1.02 6.93 -11.15
C MET A 157 -2.56 6.95 -11.19
N TYR A 158 -3.15 6.29 -12.19
CA TYR A 158 -4.59 6.19 -12.33
C TYR A 158 -5.21 5.38 -11.17
N THR A 159 -4.55 4.27 -10.77
CA THR A 159 -4.98 3.43 -9.64
C THR A 159 -4.89 4.19 -8.31
N VAL A 160 -3.83 4.97 -8.09
CA VAL A 160 -3.70 5.86 -6.92
C VAL A 160 -4.86 6.85 -6.88
N ARG A 161 -5.17 7.52 -8.00
CA ARG A 161 -6.35 8.41 -8.10
C ARG A 161 -7.64 7.69 -7.69
N LYS A 162 -7.86 6.46 -8.18
CA LYS A 162 -9.06 5.65 -7.83
C LYS A 162 -9.08 5.21 -6.36
N GLY A 163 -7.91 5.10 -5.72
CA GLY A 163 -7.79 4.77 -4.30
C GLY A 163 -8.17 5.93 -3.36
N TYR A 164 -8.18 7.17 -3.85
CA TYR A 164 -8.73 8.30 -3.10
C TYR A 164 -10.26 8.28 -3.12
N ARG A 165 -10.87 8.52 -1.96
CA ARG A 165 -12.33 8.56 -1.83
C ARG A 165 -12.90 9.90 -2.29
N SER A 166 -14.13 9.86 -2.80
CA SER A 166 -14.91 11.06 -3.12
C SER A 166 -15.49 11.69 -1.85
N ILE A 167 -14.63 12.31 -1.05
CA ILE A 167 -14.98 13.10 0.15
C ILE A 167 -14.58 14.57 -0.03
N THR A 168 -15.02 15.43 0.88
CA THR A 168 -14.93 16.88 0.72
C THR A 168 -13.50 17.42 0.57
N TYR A 169 -12.53 16.91 1.35
CA TYR A 169 -11.17 17.46 1.39
C TYR A 169 -10.08 16.45 1.08
N HIS A 170 -9.93 15.38 1.89
CA HIS A 170 -8.90 14.34 1.70
C HIS A 170 -9.24 13.41 0.52
N ASN A 171 -9.25 13.98 -0.69
CA ASN A 171 -9.54 13.36 -1.96
C ASN A 171 -8.34 13.49 -2.91
N TRP A 172 -8.51 13.06 -4.15
CA TRP A 172 -7.43 13.05 -5.15
C TRP A 172 -6.77 14.42 -5.36
N ARG A 173 -7.54 15.52 -5.30
CA ARG A 173 -6.99 16.88 -5.49
C ARG A 173 -6.00 17.25 -4.38
N HIS A 174 -6.32 16.91 -3.14
CA HIS A 174 -5.40 17.08 -2.01
C HIS A 174 -4.13 16.24 -2.21
N GLY A 175 -4.27 14.95 -2.52
CA GLY A 175 -3.12 14.08 -2.80
C GLY A 175 -2.23 14.60 -3.94
N PHE A 176 -2.84 15.10 -5.02
CA PHE A 176 -2.13 15.71 -6.14
C PHE A 176 -1.39 16.98 -5.73
N ASN A 177 -2.04 17.91 -5.03
CA ASN A 177 -1.43 19.17 -4.61
C ASN A 177 -0.24 18.95 -3.67
N VAL A 178 -0.30 17.95 -2.79
CA VAL A 178 0.84 17.55 -1.95
C VAL A 178 2.00 16.99 -2.81
N GLY A 179 1.69 16.14 -3.79
CA GLY A 179 2.67 15.65 -4.77
C GLY A 179 3.32 16.78 -5.58
N GLN A 180 2.53 17.71 -6.11
CA GLN A 180 3.02 18.88 -6.85
C GLN A 180 3.85 19.82 -5.97
N THR A 181 3.45 20.03 -4.72
CA THR A 181 4.24 20.83 -3.76
C THR A 181 5.59 20.18 -3.48
N MET A 182 5.62 18.85 -3.28
CA MET A 182 6.87 18.10 -3.12
C MET A 182 7.78 18.25 -4.34
N PHE A 183 7.23 18.13 -5.55
CA PHE A 183 7.95 18.38 -6.79
C PHE A 183 8.53 19.80 -6.85
N THR A 184 7.72 20.82 -6.57
CA THR A 184 8.16 22.22 -6.58
C THR A 184 9.26 22.49 -5.54
N LEU A 185 9.17 21.89 -4.35
CA LEU A 185 10.23 21.98 -3.34
C LEU A 185 11.55 21.35 -3.82
N LEU A 186 11.48 20.19 -4.46
CA LEU A 186 12.66 19.50 -5.00
C LEU A 186 13.31 20.32 -6.13
N MET A 187 12.51 20.81 -7.07
CA MET A 187 13.00 21.45 -8.30
C MET A 187 13.22 22.95 -8.12
N THR A 188 12.15 23.72 -7.89
CA THR A 188 12.19 25.19 -7.73
C THR A 188 12.85 25.60 -6.41
N GLY A 189 12.54 24.89 -5.32
CA GLY A 189 13.18 25.08 -4.01
C GLY A 189 14.63 24.60 -3.94
N ARG A 190 15.13 23.93 -5.00
CA ARG A 190 16.49 23.38 -5.10
C ARG A 190 16.86 22.43 -3.96
N LEU A 191 15.90 21.76 -3.33
CA LEU A 191 16.18 20.75 -2.31
C LEU A 191 16.77 19.47 -2.91
N LYS A 192 16.51 19.20 -4.19
CA LYS A 192 17.05 18.02 -4.89
C LYS A 192 18.59 17.93 -4.84
N LYS A 193 19.32 19.01 -4.58
CA LYS A 193 20.79 18.96 -4.41
C LYS A 193 21.25 18.15 -3.17
N TYR A 194 20.38 17.96 -2.19
CA TYR A 194 20.67 17.18 -0.98
C TYR A 194 20.25 15.72 -1.08
N TYR A 195 19.47 15.37 -2.10
CA TYR A 195 18.88 14.05 -2.27
C TYR A 195 19.30 13.44 -3.60
N THR A 196 19.39 12.13 -3.62
CA THR A 196 19.58 11.36 -4.84
C THR A 196 18.29 11.29 -5.65
N ASP A 197 18.40 10.95 -6.94
CA ASP A 197 17.22 10.74 -7.80
C ASP A 197 16.31 9.61 -7.27
N LEU A 198 16.88 8.63 -6.57
CA LEU A 198 16.11 7.54 -5.95
C LEU A 198 15.27 8.05 -4.77
N GLU A 199 15.85 8.88 -3.91
CA GLU A 199 15.14 9.50 -2.79
C GLU A 199 14.07 10.48 -3.28
N ALA A 200 14.38 11.29 -4.30
CA ALA A 200 13.39 12.16 -4.94
C ALA A 200 12.23 11.37 -5.56
N PHE A 201 12.53 10.24 -6.20
CA PHE A 201 11.50 9.33 -6.73
C PHE A 201 10.60 8.80 -5.62
N ALA A 202 11.20 8.31 -4.52
CA ALA A 202 10.46 7.76 -3.39
C ALA A 202 9.60 8.83 -2.71
N MET A 203 10.14 10.02 -2.44
CA MET A 203 9.42 11.12 -1.78
C MET A 203 8.23 11.60 -2.61
N LEU A 204 8.40 11.74 -3.93
CA LEU A 204 7.31 12.15 -4.81
C LEU A 204 6.20 11.10 -4.84
N ALA A 205 6.55 9.82 -4.97
CA ALA A 205 5.57 8.74 -4.98
C ALA A 205 4.86 8.58 -3.62
N ALA A 206 5.58 8.70 -2.50
CA ALA A 206 5.01 8.69 -1.15
C ALA A 206 4.04 9.86 -0.93
N ALA A 207 4.36 11.06 -1.43
CA ALA A 207 3.49 12.23 -1.35
C ALA A 207 2.13 12.00 -2.05
N PHE A 208 2.12 11.34 -3.22
CA PHE A 208 0.87 10.96 -3.89
C PHE A 208 0.04 9.93 -3.12
N CYS A 209 0.66 9.13 -2.26
CA CYS A 209 0.01 8.05 -1.54
C CYS A 209 -0.37 8.36 -0.08
N HIS A 210 0.12 9.47 0.48
CA HIS A 210 0.09 9.71 1.93
C HIS A 210 -1.30 9.65 2.58
N ASP A 211 -2.36 10.01 1.83
CA ASP A 211 -3.75 10.08 2.30
C ASP A 211 -4.69 9.11 1.55
N ILE A 212 -4.15 8.09 0.88
CA ILE A 212 -4.94 7.14 0.08
C ILE A 212 -5.96 6.36 0.95
N ASP A 213 -7.20 6.17 0.48
CA ASP A 213 -8.30 5.57 1.26
C ASP A 213 -8.70 6.32 2.56
N HIS A 214 -8.38 7.61 2.70
CA HIS A 214 -8.81 8.41 3.86
C HIS A 214 -10.34 8.47 4.02
N ARG A 215 -10.84 8.26 5.24
CA ARG A 215 -12.28 8.04 5.52
C ARG A 215 -13.06 9.27 5.99
N GLY A 216 -12.40 10.43 6.05
CA GLY A 216 -13.00 11.70 6.50
C GLY A 216 -13.12 11.86 8.01
N THR A 217 -12.42 11.02 8.77
CA THR A 217 -12.37 11.06 10.25
C THR A 217 -10.91 10.97 10.69
N ASN A 218 -10.56 11.51 11.86
CA ASN A 218 -9.19 11.51 12.38
C ASN A 218 -8.85 10.31 13.29
N ASN A 219 -7.57 10.19 13.65
CA ASN A 219 -7.05 9.15 14.55
C ASN A 219 -7.80 9.09 15.90
N LEU A 220 -8.16 10.23 16.49
CA LEU A 220 -8.91 10.28 17.75
C LEU A 220 -10.30 9.62 17.63
N TYR A 221 -10.99 9.86 16.51
CA TYR A 221 -12.26 9.22 16.23
C TYR A 221 -12.11 7.71 16.04
N GLN A 222 -11.07 7.25 15.34
CA GLN A 222 -10.78 5.81 15.17
C GLN A 222 -10.61 5.11 16.52
N MET A 223 -9.85 5.72 17.46
CA MET A 223 -9.70 5.19 18.81
C MET A 223 -11.03 5.15 19.58
N LYS A 224 -11.77 6.27 19.60
CA LYS A 224 -13.03 6.37 20.35
C LYS A 224 -14.13 5.45 19.82
N SER A 225 -14.15 5.21 18.52
CA SER A 225 -15.09 4.28 17.88
C SER A 225 -14.65 2.82 17.97
N THR A 226 -13.47 2.53 18.54
CA THR A 226 -12.89 1.17 18.62
C THR A 226 -12.82 0.47 17.27
N SER A 227 -12.50 1.23 16.22
CA SER A 227 -12.48 0.72 14.85
C SER A 227 -11.47 -0.43 14.70
N PRO A 228 -11.63 -1.31 13.70
CA PRO A 228 -10.66 -2.37 13.43
C PRO A 228 -9.24 -1.83 13.21
N LEU A 229 -9.11 -0.66 12.56
CA LEU A 229 -7.81 -0.01 12.34
C LEU A 229 -7.16 0.41 13.67
N ALA A 230 -7.93 0.93 14.62
CA ALA A 230 -7.42 1.30 15.94
C ALA A 230 -7.03 0.07 16.80
N LYS A 231 -7.58 -1.11 16.51
CA LYS A 231 -7.15 -2.36 17.15
C LYS A 231 -5.89 -2.94 16.49
N LEU A 232 -5.74 -2.72 15.19
CA LEU A 232 -4.60 -3.18 14.41
C LEU A 232 -3.35 -2.31 14.67
N HIS A 233 -3.54 -1.00 14.79
CA HIS A 233 -2.46 -0.02 14.95
C HIS A 233 -2.57 0.71 16.29
N GLY A 234 -1.46 0.78 17.03
CA GLY A 234 -1.41 1.50 18.31
C GLY A 234 -1.10 3.00 18.21
N SER A 235 -0.44 3.43 17.13
CA SER A 235 -0.05 4.83 16.86
C SER A 235 -0.15 5.13 15.37
N SER A 236 -0.37 6.40 15.01
CA SER A 236 -0.47 6.88 13.62
C SER A 236 -1.36 5.97 12.77
N ILE A 237 -2.60 5.77 13.28
CA ILE A 237 -3.50 4.69 12.86
C ILE A 237 -3.82 4.78 11.37
N LEU A 238 -4.17 5.97 10.89
CA LEU A 238 -4.52 6.21 9.49
C LEU A 238 -3.27 6.24 8.61
N GLU A 239 -2.17 6.84 9.07
CA GLU A 239 -0.91 6.91 8.32
C GLU A 239 -0.34 5.51 8.05
N ARG A 240 -0.40 4.61 9.04
CA ARG A 240 -0.04 3.19 8.85
C ARG A 240 -0.98 2.49 7.88
N HIS A 241 -2.27 2.80 7.90
CA HIS A 241 -3.23 2.28 6.92
C HIS A 241 -2.90 2.75 5.49
N HIS A 242 -2.58 4.04 5.30
CA HIS A 242 -2.15 4.60 4.01
C HIS A 242 -0.87 3.93 3.50
N LEU A 243 0.10 3.70 4.39
CA LEU A 243 1.32 2.98 4.09
C LEU A 243 1.06 1.55 3.65
N GLU A 244 0.26 0.78 4.39
CA GLU A 244 -0.01 -0.62 4.03
C GLU A 244 -0.85 -0.77 2.76
N TYR A 245 -1.77 0.16 2.51
CA TYR A 245 -2.47 0.23 1.23
C TYR A 245 -1.47 0.45 0.09
N SER A 246 -0.52 1.37 0.27
CA SER A 246 0.50 1.69 -0.73
C SER A 246 1.46 0.53 -0.98
N LYS A 247 1.91 -0.15 0.08
CA LYS A 247 2.74 -1.37 -0.02
C LYS A 247 1.99 -2.48 -0.75
N THR A 248 0.69 -2.63 -0.49
CA THR A 248 -0.17 -3.61 -1.20
C THR A 248 -0.24 -3.31 -2.70
N LEU A 249 -0.39 -2.04 -3.11
CA LEU A 249 -0.36 -1.69 -4.53
C LEU A 249 0.97 -2.07 -5.19
N LEU A 250 2.09 -1.89 -4.49
CA LEU A 250 3.43 -2.18 -5.00
C LEU A 250 3.78 -3.69 -5.02
N GLN A 251 2.97 -4.55 -4.38
CA GLN A 251 3.13 -6.00 -4.47
C GLN A 251 2.66 -6.55 -5.82
N ASP A 252 1.74 -5.86 -6.50
CA ASP A 252 1.33 -6.19 -7.86
C ASP A 252 2.38 -5.68 -8.86
N GLU A 253 3.04 -6.60 -9.57
CA GLU A 253 4.10 -6.27 -10.55
C GLU A 253 3.63 -5.29 -11.63
N SER A 254 2.34 -5.37 -12.02
CA SER A 254 1.77 -4.49 -13.03
C SER A 254 1.53 -3.06 -12.51
N LEU A 255 1.55 -2.84 -11.19
CA LEU A 255 1.44 -1.53 -10.54
C LEU A 255 2.76 -1.05 -9.95
N ASN A 256 3.75 -1.93 -9.82
CA ASN A 256 5.01 -1.62 -9.18
C ASN A 256 5.93 -0.78 -10.09
N ILE A 257 5.89 0.54 -9.89
CA ILE A 257 6.76 1.51 -10.58
C ILE A 257 8.26 1.36 -10.21
N PHE A 258 8.57 0.53 -9.21
CA PHE A 258 9.93 0.24 -8.75
C PHE A 258 10.43 -1.15 -9.18
N GLN A 259 9.70 -1.87 -10.03
CA GLN A 259 10.01 -3.26 -10.41
C GLN A 259 11.41 -3.47 -11.02
N ASN A 260 11.97 -2.43 -11.67
CA ASN A 260 13.29 -2.50 -12.31
C ASN A 260 14.44 -2.07 -11.40
N LEU A 261 14.15 -1.71 -10.13
CA LEU A 261 15.17 -1.43 -9.14
C LEU A 261 15.82 -2.71 -8.63
N ASN A 262 17.08 -2.63 -8.22
CA ASN A 262 17.68 -3.75 -7.50
C ASN A 262 17.12 -3.86 -6.07
N LYS A 263 17.28 -5.03 -5.45
CA LYS A 263 16.75 -5.32 -4.11
C LYS A 263 17.10 -4.25 -3.07
N ARG A 264 18.35 -3.79 -3.03
CA ARG A 264 18.81 -2.77 -2.05
C ARG A 264 18.12 -1.43 -2.29
N GLN A 265 18.00 -0.99 -3.54
CA GLN A 265 17.28 0.23 -3.89
C GLN A 265 15.80 0.13 -3.52
N PHE A 266 15.17 -1.01 -3.79
CA PHE A 266 13.78 -1.25 -3.42
C PHE A 266 13.58 -1.19 -1.91
N GLU A 267 14.44 -1.86 -1.12
CA GLU A 267 14.41 -1.78 0.35
C GLU A 267 14.56 -0.33 0.86
N THR A 268 15.46 0.45 0.26
CA THR A 268 15.61 1.88 0.57
C THR A 268 14.33 2.67 0.26
N VAL A 269 13.70 2.44 -0.90
CA VAL A 269 12.45 3.11 -1.26
C VAL A 269 11.33 2.75 -0.28
N ILE A 270 11.17 1.48 0.08
CA ILE A 270 10.13 1.04 1.04
C ILE A 270 10.35 1.67 2.41
N HIS A 271 11.60 1.75 2.88
CA HIS A 271 11.92 2.44 4.12
C HIS A 271 11.59 3.94 4.04
N LEU A 272 11.91 4.61 2.93
CA LEU A 272 11.56 6.02 2.73
C LEU A 272 10.05 6.26 2.69
N PHE A 273 9.28 5.36 2.07
CA PHE A 273 7.81 5.40 2.11
C PHE A 273 7.29 5.34 3.54
N GLU A 274 7.82 4.43 4.33
CA GLU A 274 7.42 4.27 5.73
C GLU A 274 7.70 5.52 6.56
N VAL A 275 8.92 6.05 6.47
CA VAL A 275 9.30 7.28 7.17
C VAL A 275 8.47 8.47 6.69
N ALA A 276 8.34 8.67 5.38
CA ALA A 276 7.67 9.84 4.81
C ALA A 276 6.17 9.86 5.10
N ILE A 277 5.47 8.73 4.97
CA ILE A 277 4.03 8.64 5.21
C ILE A 277 3.72 8.69 6.71
N ILE A 278 4.48 7.98 7.56
CA ILE A 278 4.24 8.04 9.01
C ILE A 278 4.50 9.47 9.55
N ALA A 279 5.49 10.18 9.01
CA ALA A 279 5.82 11.54 9.41
C ALA A 279 4.73 12.59 9.09
N THR A 280 3.69 12.26 8.30
CA THR A 280 2.56 13.17 8.08
C THR A 280 1.61 13.26 9.28
N ASP A 281 1.75 12.37 10.28
CA ASP A 281 1.04 12.50 11.55
C ASP A 281 1.56 13.73 12.32
N LEU A 282 0.71 14.74 12.45
CA LEU A 282 1.03 15.97 13.18
C LEU A 282 1.45 15.71 14.63
N ALA A 283 0.96 14.64 15.27
CA ALA A 283 1.38 14.30 16.63
C ALA A 283 2.87 13.94 16.71
N LEU A 284 3.42 13.32 15.65
CA LEU A 284 4.86 13.03 15.55
C LEU A 284 5.65 14.28 15.18
N TYR A 285 5.11 15.13 14.29
CA TYR A 285 5.74 16.41 13.96
C TYR A 285 6.00 17.27 15.21
N PHE A 286 5.02 17.43 16.10
CA PHE A 286 5.22 18.22 17.32
C PHE A 286 6.22 17.58 18.28
N LYS A 287 6.30 16.25 18.33
CA LYS A 287 7.33 15.55 19.11
C LYS A 287 8.73 15.77 18.55
N SER A 288 8.89 15.68 17.23
CA SER A 288 10.19 15.86 16.57
C SER A 288 10.64 17.33 16.50
N THR A 289 9.69 18.27 16.44
CA THR A 289 9.95 19.71 16.47
C THR A 289 9.99 20.32 17.87
N MET A 290 9.64 19.57 18.93
CA MET A 290 9.85 19.98 20.34
C MET A 290 11.33 20.02 20.76
N TRP A 291 12.24 20.00 19.80
CA TRP A 291 13.61 20.50 19.85
C TRP A 291 13.60 22.04 19.63
N THR A 292 13.99 22.96 20.52
CA THR A 292 14.96 22.98 21.62
C THR A 292 14.70 24.09 22.66
N SER A 293 14.63 23.74 23.95
CA SER A 293 15.20 24.58 25.04
C SER A 293 16.50 23.97 25.60
N ASP A 294 16.72 22.64 25.44
CA ASP A 294 17.80 21.90 26.12
C ASP A 294 18.73 21.07 25.20
N GLY A 295 18.61 21.18 23.87
CA GLY A 295 19.67 20.82 22.92
C GLY A 295 20.19 19.36 22.85
N LYS A 296 19.37 18.32 23.09
CA LYS A 296 19.80 16.90 23.00
C LYS A 296 18.94 16.03 22.11
N TRP A 297 19.57 15.30 21.16
CA TRP A 297 18.90 14.63 20.04
C TRP A 297 18.43 13.30 20.59
N GLU A 298 17.13 13.09 20.70
CA GLU A 298 16.59 11.75 20.90
C GLU A 298 16.44 11.13 19.50
N HIS A 299 17.39 10.26 19.15
CA HIS A 299 17.31 9.41 17.98
C HIS A 299 16.31 8.28 18.26
N GLU A 300 15.02 8.52 18.00
CA GLU A 300 14.05 7.45 17.79
C GLU A 300 13.10 7.82 16.63
N ILE A 301 13.54 7.47 15.42
CA ILE A 301 12.67 7.11 14.29
C ILE A 301 13.20 5.79 13.74
#